data_AF-L5L5F2-F1
#
_entry.id   AF-L5L5F2-F1
#
_cell.length_a   1.000
_cell.length_b   1.000
_cell.length_c   1.000
_cell.angle_alpha   90.00
_cell.angle_beta   90.00
_cell.angle_gamma   90.00
#
_symmetry.space_group_name_H-M   'P 1'
#
loop_
_entity.id
_entity.type
_entity.pdbx_description
1 polymer ?
#
loop_
_entity_poly.entity_id
_entity_poly.type
_entity_poly.pdbx_seq_one_letter_code
_entity_poly.pdbx_strand_id
1 'polypeptide(L)'
;MSGRVGDLSPSQEEALAKFRENVQDVLPTLPNPDDYFLLRWLRARSFDLQKSEAMLRKHVEFRKQKDTDNVISWQPPEVVQLYLSGGMCGYDMEGSPIWYDIIGPLDARGLLLSATKQDLLKTKMRDCELLRQECNRQSEKASGLS
;
A
#
# COMPACT_ATOMS: atom_id res chain seq x y z
N MET A 1 -12.26 21.18 -3.12
CA MET A 1 -12.03 19.89 -3.81
C MET A 1 -10.87 19.17 -3.14
N SER A 2 -11.13 18.01 -2.55
CA SER A 2 -10.19 17.22 -1.77
C SER A 2 -9.22 16.37 -2.61
N GLY A 3 -9.39 16.35 -3.93
CA GLY A 3 -8.57 15.53 -4.83
C GLY A 3 -8.88 14.04 -4.72
N ARG A 4 -10.10 13.68 -4.29
CA ARG A 4 -10.63 12.31 -4.19
C ARG A 4 -11.77 12.12 -5.19
N VAL A 5 -12.07 10.87 -5.52
CA VAL A 5 -13.20 10.51 -6.41
C VAL A 5 -14.49 11.15 -5.89
N GLY A 6 -15.25 11.79 -6.78
CA GLY A 6 -16.46 12.54 -6.46
C GLY A 6 -16.23 13.98 -5.96
N ASP A 7 -14.99 14.41 -5.74
CA ASP A 7 -14.64 15.75 -5.23
C ASP A 7 -13.31 16.25 -5.86
N LEU A 8 -13.27 16.25 -7.20
CA LEU A 8 -12.17 16.77 -8.03
C LEU A 8 -12.53 18.13 -8.64
N SER A 9 -11.57 19.07 -8.68
CA SER A 9 -11.72 20.27 -9.52
C SER A 9 -11.53 19.93 -11.00
N PRO A 10 -11.99 20.77 -11.95
CA PRO A 10 -11.78 20.52 -13.38
C PRO A 10 -10.31 20.29 -13.75
N SER A 11 -9.39 21.05 -13.13
CA SER A 11 -7.95 20.86 -13.31
C SER A 11 -7.42 19.53 -12.76
N GLN A 12 -8.02 18.99 -11.70
CA GLN A 12 -7.66 17.70 -11.12
C GLN A 12 -8.19 16.53 -11.96
N GLU A 13 -9.39 16.67 -12.54
CA GLU A 13 -9.95 15.71 -13.49
C GLU A 13 -9.09 15.62 -14.76
N GLU A 14 -8.69 16.78 -15.31
CA GLU A 14 -7.79 16.84 -16.45
C GLU A 14 -6.42 16.21 -16.13
N ALA A 15 -5.86 16.51 -14.96
CA ALA A 15 -4.60 15.91 -14.50
C ALA A 15 -4.72 14.38 -14.33
N LEU A 16 -5.84 13.88 -13.80
CA LEU A 16 -6.09 12.44 -13.68
C LEU A 16 -6.16 11.76 -15.04
N ALA A 17 -6.88 12.34 -16.00
CA ALA A 17 -6.99 11.80 -17.36
C ALA A 17 -5.62 11.73 -18.05
N LYS A 18 -4.86 12.82 -18.03
CA LYS A 18 -3.49 12.88 -18.58
C LYS A 18 -2.55 11.90 -17.87
N PHE A 19 -2.64 11.82 -16.55
CA PHE A 19 -1.80 10.89 -15.78
C PHE A 19 -2.08 9.43 -16.17
N ARG A 20 -3.36 9.06 -16.29
CA ARG A 20 -3.77 7.71 -16.73
C ARG A 20 -3.21 7.37 -18.11
N GLU A 21 -3.25 8.31 -19.06
CA GLU A 21 -2.67 8.14 -20.39
C GLU A 21 -1.14 7.94 -20.33
N ASN A 22 -0.44 8.78 -19.56
CA ASN A 22 1.03 8.72 -19.44
C ASN A 22 1.55 7.40 -18.86
N VAL A 23 0.78 6.77 -17.95
CA VAL A 23 1.21 5.55 -17.24
C VAL A 23 0.49 4.28 -17.72
N GLN A 24 -0.26 4.37 -18.82
CA GLN A 24 -1.08 3.26 -19.33
C GLN A 24 -0.28 1.98 -19.58
N ASP A 25 1.02 2.11 -19.91
CA ASP A 25 1.93 1.01 -20.19
C ASP A 25 2.22 0.13 -18.96
N VAL A 26 2.16 0.70 -17.75
CA VAL A 26 2.44 -0.03 -16.51
C VAL A 26 1.19 -0.46 -15.74
N LEU A 27 0.01 0.07 -16.08
CA LEU A 27 -1.24 -0.25 -15.38
C LEU A 27 -1.59 -1.74 -15.36
N PRO A 28 -1.39 -2.54 -16.44
CA PRO A 28 -1.70 -3.96 -16.43
C PRO A 28 -0.92 -4.78 -15.40
N THR A 29 0.22 -4.26 -14.91
CA THR A 29 1.05 -4.93 -13.90
C THR A 29 0.67 -4.58 -12.47
N LEU A 30 -0.26 -3.65 -12.27
CA LEU A 30 -0.62 -3.12 -10.96
C LEU A 30 -1.95 -3.71 -10.47
N PRO A 31 -2.09 -3.98 -9.16
CA PRO A 31 -3.34 -4.48 -8.61
C PRO A 31 -4.40 -3.35 -8.55
N ASN A 32 -5.51 -3.54 -9.28
CA ASN A 32 -6.66 -2.62 -9.32
C ASN A 32 -6.28 -1.14 -9.57
N PRO A 33 -5.81 -0.77 -10.78
CA PRO A 33 -5.40 0.59 -11.12
C PRO A 33 -6.61 1.52 -11.43
N ASP A 34 -7.54 1.61 -10.50
CA ASP A 34 -8.71 2.49 -10.55
C ASP A 34 -8.35 3.97 -10.27
N ASP A 35 -9.35 4.85 -10.31
CA ASP A 35 -9.15 6.29 -10.04
C ASP A 35 -8.65 6.53 -8.61
N TYR A 36 -9.11 5.74 -7.63
CA TYR A 36 -8.65 5.83 -6.25
C TYR A 36 -7.15 5.55 -6.16
N PHE A 37 -6.67 4.51 -6.86
CA PHE A 37 -5.26 4.15 -6.96
C PHE A 37 -4.44 5.28 -7.57
N LEU A 38 -4.82 5.78 -8.76
CA LEU A 38 -4.08 6.83 -9.47
C LEU A 38 -4.03 8.15 -8.67
N LEU A 39 -5.15 8.55 -8.09
CA LEU A 39 -5.26 9.79 -7.32
C LEU A 39 -4.39 9.78 -6.06
N ARG A 40 -4.01 8.62 -5.50
CA ARG A 40 -3.04 8.58 -4.38
C ARG A 40 -1.68 9.13 -4.79
N TRP A 41 -1.20 8.78 -5.99
CA TRP A 41 0.09 9.25 -6.51
C TRP A 41 0.05 10.72 -6.88
N LEU A 42 -1.08 11.18 -7.44
CA LEU A 42 -1.30 12.59 -7.75
C LEU A 42 -1.35 13.43 -6.47
N ARG A 43 -2.18 13.06 -5.48
CA ARG A 43 -2.23 13.78 -4.20
C ARG A 43 -0.87 13.80 -3.48
N ALA A 44 -0.13 12.68 -3.50
CA ALA A 44 1.19 12.59 -2.87
C ALA A 44 2.24 13.55 -3.47
N ARG A 45 2.00 14.08 -4.67
CA ARG A 45 2.89 15.03 -5.35
C ARG A 45 2.15 16.30 -5.79
N SER A 46 1.05 16.65 -5.10
CA SER A 46 0.28 17.87 -5.38
C SER A 46 -0.15 18.02 -6.84
N PHE A 47 -0.52 16.91 -7.49
CA PHE A 47 -0.91 16.82 -8.90
C PHE A 47 0.19 17.22 -9.91
N ASP A 48 1.47 17.20 -9.50
CA ASP A 48 2.62 17.30 -10.40
C ASP A 48 2.78 16.00 -11.20
N LEU A 49 2.37 16.03 -12.47
CA LEU A 49 2.32 14.84 -13.35
C LEU A 49 3.67 14.12 -13.45
N GLN A 50 4.76 14.87 -13.64
CA GLN A 50 6.09 14.30 -13.84
C GLN A 50 6.57 13.60 -12.56
N LYS A 51 6.40 14.23 -11.40
CA LYS A 51 6.80 13.63 -10.11
C LYS A 51 5.90 12.46 -9.72
N SER A 52 4.60 12.54 -10.00
CA SER A 52 3.66 11.43 -9.76
C SER A 52 4.01 10.23 -10.62
N GLU A 53 4.35 10.44 -11.89
CA GLU A 53 4.76 9.37 -12.80
C GLU A 53 6.07 8.72 -12.36
N ALA A 54 7.08 9.53 -12.06
CA ALA A 54 8.36 9.03 -11.55
C ALA A 54 8.17 8.21 -10.25
N MET A 55 7.28 8.66 -9.36
CA MET A 55 6.96 7.95 -8.12
C MET A 55 6.25 6.60 -8.39
N LEU A 56 5.27 6.58 -9.29
CA LEU A 56 4.55 5.35 -9.64
C LEU A 56 5.47 4.35 -10.35
N ARG A 57 6.28 4.79 -11.32
CA ARG A 57 7.23 3.90 -12.03
C ARG A 57 8.27 3.31 -11.08
N LYS A 58 8.76 4.10 -10.10
CA LYS A 58 9.62 3.58 -9.03
C LYS A 58 8.90 2.55 -8.17
N HIS A 59 7.60 2.71 -7.92
CA HIS A 59 6.81 1.71 -7.21
C HIS A 59 6.64 0.42 -8.03
N VAL A 60 6.39 0.50 -9.34
CA VAL A 60 6.34 -0.68 -10.22
C VAL A 60 7.64 -1.48 -10.15
N GLU A 61 8.79 -0.81 -10.23
CA GLU A 61 10.09 -1.47 -10.09
C GLU A 61 10.28 -2.07 -8.69
N PHE A 62 9.86 -1.36 -7.64
CA PHE A 62 9.88 -1.89 -6.28
C PHE A 62 9.07 -3.18 -6.13
N ARG A 63 7.86 -3.22 -6.73
CA ARG A 63 6.99 -4.41 -6.70
C ARG A 63 7.70 -5.62 -7.30
N LYS A 64 8.33 -5.43 -8.46
CA LYS A 64 9.11 -6.45 -9.16
C LYS A 64 10.32 -6.92 -8.34
N GLN A 65 11.13 -6.01 -7.82
CA GLN A 65 12.33 -6.35 -7.07
C GLN A 65 12.05 -7.05 -5.73
N LYS A 66 10.89 -6.78 -5.13
CA LYS A 66 10.49 -7.33 -3.83
C LYS A 66 9.49 -8.48 -3.92
N ASP A 67 9.07 -8.84 -5.14
CA ASP A 67 8.08 -9.86 -5.40
C ASP A 67 6.80 -9.62 -4.58
N THR A 68 6.29 -8.39 -4.61
CA THR A 68 5.15 -7.98 -3.78
C THR A 68 3.86 -8.68 -4.16
N ASP A 69 3.76 -9.21 -5.39
CA ASP A 69 2.58 -9.94 -5.83
C ASP A 69 2.43 -11.28 -5.10
N ASN A 70 3.54 -11.88 -4.64
CA ASN A 70 3.56 -13.13 -3.90
C ASN A 70 3.92 -12.96 -2.41
N VAL A 71 4.14 -11.72 -1.93
CA VAL A 71 4.66 -11.49 -0.57
C VAL A 71 3.74 -11.97 0.55
N ILE A 72 2.44 -12.09 0.28
CA ILE A 72 1.45 -12.54 1.28
C ILE A 72 1.60 -14.04 1.58
N SER A 73 1.94 -14.85 0.58
CA SER A 73 2.18 -16.29 0.75
C SER A 73 3.57 -16.61 1.30
N TRP A 74 4.50 -15.65 1.22
CA TRP A 74 5.80 -15.74 1.87
C TRP A 74 5.65 -15.73 3.40
N GLN A 75 6.37 -16.64 4.06
CA GLN A 75 6.40 -16.76 5.52
C GLN A 75 7.68 -16.11 6.08
N PRO A 76 7.56 -15.18 7.04
CA PRO A 76 8.72 -14.64 7.74
C PRO A 76 9.50 -15.72 8.50
N PRO A 77 10.79 -15.51 8.83
CA PRO A 77 11.51 -16.38 9.75
C PRO A 77 10.79 -16.50 11.10
N GLU A 78 10.91 -17.65 11.75
CA GLU A 78 10.22 -17.95 13.03
C GLU A 78 10.44 -16.87 14.08
N VAL A 79 11.68 -16.39 14.25
CA VAL A 79 12.01 -15.30 15.19
C VAL A 79 11.24 -14.01 14.90
N VAL A 80 10.97 -13.72 13.62
CA VAL A 80 10.18 -12.54 13.24
C VAL A 80 8.70 -12.78 13.56
N GLN A 81 8.17 -13.97 13.26
CA GLN A 81 6.77 -14.31 13.56
C GLN A 81 6.47 -14.26 15.06
N LEU A 82 7.41 -14.72 15.90
CA LEU A 82 7.23 -14.80 17.35
C LEU A 82 7.49 -13.48 18.07
N TYR A 83 8.43 -12.66 17.58
CA TYR A 83 8.96 -11.52 18.35
C TYR A 83 8.86 -10.16 17.66
N LEU A 84 8.52 -10.08 16.37
CA LEU A 84 8.20 -8.79 15.75
C LEU A 84 6.78 -8.38 16.17
N SER A 85 6.71 -7.58 17.22
CA SER A 85 5.45 -7.16 17.83
C SER A 85 4.59 -6.30 16.90
N GLY A 86 3.28 -6.42 17.08
CA GLY A 86 2.28 -5.66 16.34
C GLY A 86 1.36 -6.56 15.53
N GLY A 87 0.40 -5.96 14.85
CA GLY A 87 -0.54 -6.70 14.02
C GLY A 87 -1.82 -5.94 13.74
N MET A 88 -2.61 -6.49 12.82
CA MET A 88 -3.92 -5.97 12.47
C MET A 88 -4.98 -6.49 13.44
N CYS A 89 -5.80 -5.60 14.00
CA CYS A 89 -6.90 -5.99 14.88
C CYS A 89 -8.03 -4.96 14.84
N GLY A 90 -9.21 -5.39 14.39
CA GLY A 90 -10.41 -4.55 14.36
C GLY A 90 -10.42 -3.49 13.25
N TYR A 91 -11.48 -2.69 13.28
CA TYR A 91 -11.76 -1.60 12.34
C TYR A 91 -12.20 -0.37 13.14
N ASP A 92 -11.96 0.82 12.59
CA ASP A 92 -12.54 2.04 13.14
C ASP A 92 -14.04 2.17 12.79
N MET A 93 -14.66 3.27 13.23
CA MET A 93 -16.09 3.52 13.00
C MET A 93 -16.46 3.72 11.53
N GLU A 94 -15.48 4.03 10.68
CA GLU A 94 -15.66 4.21 9.23
C GLU A 94 -15.34 2.91 8.45
N GLY A 95 -14.92 1.86 9.17
CA GLY A 95 -14.58 0.56 8.59
C GLY A 95 -13.14 0.44 8.12
N SER A 96 -12.26 1.40 8.43
CA SER A 96 -10.83 1.32 8.10
C SER A 96 -10.13 0.28 8.99
N PRO A 97 -9.29 -0.61 8.44
CA PRO A 97 -8.56 -1.60 9.23
C PRO A 97 -7.55 -0.94 10.18
N ILE A 98 -7.47 -1.42 11.43
CA ILE A 98 -6.55 -0.88 12.45
C ILE A 98 -5.29 -1.76 12.55
N TRP A 99 -4.13 -1.12 12.51
CA TRP A 99 -2.82 -1.73 12.77
C TRP A 99 -2.24 -1.22 14.09
N TYR A 100 -1.75 -2.14 14.91
CA TYR A 100 -1.05 -1.83 16.16
C TYR A 100 0.44 -2.08 15.98
N ASP A 101 1.28 -1.09 16.29
CA ASP A 101 2.71 -1.28 16.54
C ASP A 101 2.97 -1.16 18.04
N ILE A 102 3.48 -2.24 18.66
CA ILE A 102 3.68 -2.31 20.10
C ILE A 102 5.18 -2.09 20.41
N ILE A 103 5.58 -0.83 20.55
CA ILE A 103 7.01 -0.47 20.60
C ILE A 103 7.70 -0.86 21.90
N GLY A 104 7.03 -0.73 23.05
CA GLY A 104 7.63 -0.93 24.38
C GLY A 104 8.39 -2.25 24.58
N PRO A 105 7.79 -3.43 24.28
CA PRO A 105 8.43 -4.73 24.46
C PRO A 105 9.30 -5.18 23.29
N LEU A 106 9.47 -4.36 22.23
CA LEU A 106 10.21 -4.77 21.03
C LEU A 106 11.73 -4.84 21.31
N ASP A 107 12.29 -6.05 21.33
CA ASP A 107 13.75 -6.25 21.36
C ASP A 107 14.36 -6.04 19.96
N ALA A 108 14.57 -4.77 19.60
CA ALA A 108 15.16 -4.40 18.32
C ALA A 108 16.57 -4.99 18.12
N ARG A 109 17.36 -5.12 19.19
CA ARG A 109 18.72 -5.66 19.12
C ARG A 109 18.68 -7.16 18.87
N GLY A 110 17.87 -7.90 19.63
CA GLY A 110 17.68 -9.34 19.44
C GLY A 110 17.18 -9.67 18.03
N LEU A 111 16.21 -8.92 17.52
CA LEU A 111 15.71 -9.08 16.16
C LEU A 111 16.79 -8.85 15.09
N LEU A 112 17.58 -7.78 15.20
CA LEU A 112 18.63 -7.48 14.23
C LEU A 112 19.82 -8.45 14.28
N LEU A 113 20.02 -9.13 15.41
CA LEU A 113 21.01 -10.19 15.57
C LEU A 113 20.50 -11.57 15.10
N SER A 114 19.19 -11.75 14.99
CA SER A 114 18.56 -13.06 14.73
C SER A 114 17.87 -13.14 13.36
N ALA A 115 17.61 -12.02 12.71
CA ALA A 115 17.00 -11.93 11.39
C ALA A 115 17.74 -10.91 10.51
N THR A 116 17.70 -11.12 9.20
CA THR A 116 18.30 -10.15 8.29
C THR A 116 17.43 -8.89 8.23
N LYS A 117 18.07 -7.74 8.01
CA LYS A 117 17.33 -6.49 7.72
C LYS A 117 16.39 -6.65 6.53
N GLN A 118 16.73 -7.49 5.55
CA GLN A 118 15.90 -7.76 4.39
C GLN A 118 14.61 -8.49 4.76
N ASP A 119 14.68 -9.49 5.65
CA ASP A 119 13.50 -10.23 6.12
C ASP A 119 12.58 -9.34 6.98
N LEU A 120 13.15 -8.51 7.84
CA LEU A 120 12.37 -7.55 8.64
C LEU A 120 11.63 -6.55 7.74
N LEU A 121 12.32 -6.00 6.73
CA LEU A 121 11.70 -5.10 5.76
C LEU A 121 10.65 -5.82 4.90
N LYS A 122 10.92 -7.05 4.44
CA LYS A 122 9.96 -7.84 3.66
C LYS A 122 8.72 -8.19 4.48
N THR A 123 8.87 -8.41 5.78
CA THR A 123 7.74 -8.60 6.71
C THR A 123 6.87 -7.36 6.78
N LYS A 124 7.46 -6.16 6.93
CA LYS A 124 6.66 -4.93 6.89
C LYS A 124 6.01 -4.66 5.54
N MET A 125 6.64 -5.07 4.43
CA MET A 125 6.00 -5.02 3.10
C MET A 125 4.79 -5.96 3.02
N ARG A 126 4.91 -7.17 3.58
CA ARG A 126 3.81 -8.13 3.71
C ARG A 126 2.65 -7.55 4.51
N ASP A 127 2.94 -6.92 5.64
CA ASP A 127 1.94 -6.28 6.49
C ASP A 127 1.17 -5.18 5.75
N CYS A 128 1.86 -4.35 4.96
CA CYS A 128 1.21 -3.34 4.12
C CYS A 128 0.30 -3.95 3.04
N GLU A 129 0.69 -5.05 2.40
CA GLU A 129 -0.15 -5.72 1.40
C GLU A 129 -1.35 -6.42 2.04
N LEU A 130 -1.21 -6.98 3.25
CA LEU A 130 -2.34 -7.51 4.02
C LEU A 130 -3.34 -6.42 4.38
N LEU A 131 -2.87 -5.27 4.89
CA LEU A 131 -3.73 -4.12 5.16
C LEU A 131 -4.43 -3.62 3.90
N ARG A 132 -3.73 -3.58 2.77
CA ARG A 132 -4.33 -3.18 1.48
C ARG A 132 -5.42 -4.16 1.04
N GLN A 133 -5.19 -5.47 1.14
CA GLN A 133 -6.23 -6.47 0.86
C GLN A 133 -7.44 -6.29 1.77
N GLU A 134 -7.19 -5.99 3.03
CA GLU A 134 -8.25 -5.77 4.00
C GLU A 134 -9.07 -4.50 3.70
N CYS A 135 -8.42 -3.42 3.27
CA CYS A 135 -9.11 -2.23 2.76
C CYS A 135 -10.00 -2.54 1.54
N ASN A 136 -9.52 -3.37 0.60
CA ASN A 136 -10.33 -3.79 -0.54
C ASN A 136 -11.56 -4.58 -0.08
N ARG A 137 -11.36 -5.55 0.82
CA ARG A 137 -12.43 -6.37 1.40
C ARG A 137 -13.48 -5.53 2.12
N GLN A 138 -13.06 -4.46 2.81
CA GLN A 138 -13.98 -3.53 3.49
C GLN A 138 -14.74 -2.66 2.48
N SER A 139 -14.09 -2.24 1.39
CA SER A 139 -14.72 -1.47 0.32
C SER A 139 -15.81 -2.28 -0.40
N GLU A 140 -15.54 -3.56 -0.69
CA GLU A 140 -16.52 -4.48 -1.28
C GLU A 140 -17.75 -4.64 -0.37
N LYS A 141 -17.53 -4.90 0.93
CA LYS A 141 -18.62 -4.98 1.91
C LYS A 141 -19.46 -3.70 1.98
N ALA A 142 -18.83 -2.53 1.97
CA ALA A 142 -19.53 -1.26 2.03
C ALA A 142 -20.33 -0.96 0.74
N SER A 143 -19.85 -1.45 -0.40
CA SER A 143 -20.53 -1.29 -1.71
C SER A 143 -21.70 -2.24 -1.94
N GLY A 144 -21.92 -3.22 -1.05
CA GLY A 144 -22.98 -4.23 -1.20
C GLY A 144 -22.71 -5.28 -2.27
N LEU A 145 -21.48 -5.34 -2.80
CA LEU A 145 -21.00 -6.38 -3.71
C LEU A 145 -20.46 -7.55 -2.85
N SER A 146 -21.37 -8.36 -2.32
CA SER A 146 -21.06 -9.60 -1.60
C SER A 146 -21.67 -10.81 -2.28
#